data_AF-A0A502CGW6-F1
#
_entry.id   AF-A0A502CGW6-F1
#
_cell.length_a   1.000
_cell.length_b   1.000
_cell.length_c   1.000
_cell.angle_alpha   90.00
_cell.angle_beta   90.00
_cell.angle_gamma   90.00
#
_symmetry.space_group_name_H-M   'P 1'
#
loop_
_entity.id
_entity.type
_entity.pdbx_description
1 polymer ?
#
loop_
_entity_poly.entity_id
_entity_poly.type
_entity_poly.pdbx_seq_one_letter_code
_entity_poly.pdbx_strand_id
1 'polypeptide(L)'
;MAELVEIRRAQIESRTWAEIARSIGIPLYGMEQLHCMEKIDREMNAAAQYLRGAWGVTTASRDTLWDDIEQNATQGIPPRGATPLGTAVRRIGGRLKPWGAIFDALSGSALQPSPMRFWISTDNAAAWTRRIQVISEDLKRFDDVAFDPEGYALLRFSETTNITGAREILNLGGIPSCNLQKLFAGDIASRPQFGPEKAIGLSVVLEEAQRSISVAEICEHNQWSPRRLKGQVLKFADARTATGWKREVIEGSGLLTS
;
A
#
# COMPACT_ATOMS: atom_id res chain seq x y z
N MET A 1 -6.66 36.29 18.59
CA MET A 1 -5.18 36.13 18.66
C MET A 1 -4.80 34.70 19.04
N ALA A 2 -5.28 34.16 20.17
CA ALA A 2 -5.02 32.77 20.57
C ALA A 2 -5.46 31.72 19.51
N GLU A 3 -6.65 31.90 18.93
CA GLU A 3 -7.19 30.99 17.90
C GLU A 3 -6.34 30.92 16.62
N LEU A 4 -5.79 32.04 16.17
CA LEU A 4 -4.87 32.06 15.01
C LEU A 4 -3.53 31.37 15.31
N VAL A 5 -3.06 31.46 16.56
CA VAL A 5 -1.84 30.77 17.00
C VAL A 5 -2.07 29.25 17.02
N GLU A 6 -3.24 28.80 17.48
CA GLU A 6 -3.61 27.37 17.48
C GLU A 6 -3.77 26.80 16.07
N ILE A 7 -4.42 27.54 15.17
CA ILE A 7 -4.54 27.14 13.75
C ILE A 7 -3.16 27.01 13.10
N ARG A 8 -2.28 27.98 13.34
CA ARG A 8 -0.91 27.96 12.79
C ARG A 8 -0.08 26.82 13.37
N ARG A 9 -0.23 26.53 14.66
CA ARG A 9 0.40 25.39 15.33
C ARG A 9 -0.04 24.08 14.69
N ALA A 10 -1.36 23.86 14.58
CA ALA A 10 -1.94 22.70 13.90
C ALA A 10 -1.40 22.54 12.47
N GLN A 11 -1.26 23.63 11.70
CA GLN A 11 -0.67 23.56 10.36
C GLN A 11 0.81 23.13 10.34
N ILE A 12 1.60 23.54 11.34
CA ILE A 12 3.02 23.19 11.47
C ILE A 12 3.20 21.73 11.92
N GLU A 13 2.41 21.32 12.91
CA GLU A 13 2.44 20.02 13.59
C GLU A 13 1.64 18.93 12.88
N SER A 14 1.13 19.22 11.67
CA SER A 14 0.51 18.22 10.81
C SER A 14 1.00 18.30 9.37
N ARG A 15 0.91 17.17 8.68
CA ARG A 15 1.18 17.04 7.24
C ARG A 15 -0.05 16.48 6.56
N THR A 16 -0.18 16.71 5.26
CA THR A 16 -1.31 16.15 4.52
C THR A 16 -1.23 14.63 4.49
N TRP A 17 -2.40 13.99 4.44
CA TRP A 17 -2.53 12.54 4.26
C TRP A 17 -1.66 12.00 3.11
N ALA A 18 -1.66 12.69 1.96
CA ALA A 18 -0.91 12.29 0.77
C ALA A 18 0.61 12.45 0.92
N GLU A 19 1.08 13.47 1.66
CA GLU A 19 2.51 13.63 1.97
C GLU A 19 3.00 12.48 2.85
N ILE A 20 2.23 12.14 3.89
CA ILE A 20 2.59 11.03 4.77
C ILE A 20 2.53 9.71 4.01
N ALA A 21 1.46 9.43 3.26
CA ALA A 21 1.34 8.24 2.42
C ALA A 21 2.55 8.06 1.48
N ARG A 22 3.02 9.15 0.85
CA ARG A 22 4.19 9.16 -0.02
C ARG A 22 5.49 8.86 0.74
N SER A 23 5.65 9.44 1.93
CA SER A 23 6.82 9.20 2.78
C SER A 23 6.88 7.76 3.30
N ILE A 24 5.73 7.15 3.61
CA ILE A 24 5.65 5.73 3.94
C ILE A 24 5.89 4.90 2.69
N GLY A 25 5.30 5.30 1.55
CA GLY A 25 5.26 4.52 0.32
C GLY A 25 4.08 3.55 0.26
N ILE A 26 2.92 3.98 0.77
CA ILE A 26 1.63 3.26 0.70
C ILE A 26 0.57 4.11 -0.01
N PRO A 27 -0.48 3.49 -0.57
CA PRO A 27 -1.61 4.21 -1.16
C PRO A 27 -2.51 4.84 -0.07
N LEU A 28 -3.41 5.73 -0.48
CA LEU A 28 -4.30 6.45 0.46
C LEU A 28 -5.21 5.50 1.26
N TYR A 29 -5.69 4.41 0.66
CA TYR A 29 -6.46 3.40 1.40
C TYR A 29 -5.62 2.73 2.51
N GLY A 30 -4.31 2.60 2.31
CA GLY A 30 -3.42 2.05 3.34
C GLY A 30 -3.36 2.98 4.56
N MET A 31 -3.39 4.29 4.34
CA MET A 31 -3.49 5.26 5.43
C MET A 31 -4.85 5.21 6.15
N GLU A 32 -5.94 4.94 5.43
CA GLU A 32 -7.26 4.72 6.07
C GLU A 32 -7.21 3.52 7.02
N GLN A 33 -6.56 2.43 6.61
CA GLN A 33 -6.34 1.27 7.46
C GLN A 33 -5.48 1.61 8.69
N LEU A 34 -4.37 2.35 8.51
CA LEU A 34 -3.53 2.79 9.64
C LEU A 34 -4.30 3.65 10.63
N HIS A 35 -5.16 4.55 10.14
CA HIS A 35 -5.96 5.40 11.01
C HIS A 35 -7.01 4.60 11.77
N CYS A 36 -7.69 3.66 11.11
CA CYS A 36 -8.65 2.76 11.75
C CYS A 36 -8.00 1.93 12.86
N MET A 37 -6.78 1.47 12.63
CA MET A 37 -6.01 0.70 13.61
C MET A 37 -5.27 1.57 14.63
N GLU A 38 -5.62 2.85 14.75
CA GLU A 38 -5.07 3.80 15.73
C GLU A 38 -3.53 3.93 15.65
N LYS A 39 -2.96 3.68 14.47
CA LYS A 39 -1.51 3.83 14.22
C LYS A 39 -1.14 5.25 13.78
N ILE A 40 -2.11 6.00 13.29
CA ILE A 40 -1.94 7.42 12.94
C ILE A 40 -3.17 8.22 13.34
N ASP A 41 -2.92 9.43 13.82
CA ASP A 41 -3.96 10.35 14.28
C ASP A 41 -4.24 11.43 13.26
N ARG A 42 -5.53 11.69 13.06
CA ARG A 42 -6.01 12.80 12.24
C ARG A 42 -5.87 14.11 13.02
N GLU A 43 -5.41 15.15 12.34
CA GLU A 43 -5.48 16.53 12.84
C GLU A 43 -6.94 16.93 13.09
N MET A 44 -7.33 17.33 14.29
CA MET A 44 -8.72 17.61 14.65
C MET A 44 -9.12 19.08 14.49
N ASN A 45 -8.17 19.99 14.28
CA ASN A 45 -8.49 21.41 14.11
C ASN A 45 -9.20 21.67 12.76
N ALA A 46 -10.51 21.92 12.82
CA ALA A 46 -11.36 22.12 11.64
C ALA A 46 -10.93 23.31 10.77
N ALA A 47 -10.47 24.41 11.37
CA ALA A 47 -10.01 25.58 10.63
C ALA A 47 -8.68 25.31 9.91
N ALA A 48 -7.76 24.56 10.53
CA ALA A 48 -6.53 24.12 9.88
C ALA A 48 -6.82 23.18 8.71
N GLN A 49 -7.78 22.24 8.86
CA GLN A 49 -8.24 21.39 7.76
C GLN A 49 -8.85 22.20 6.62
N TYR A 50 -9.73 23.16 6.92
CA TYR A 50 -10.37 24.02 5.93
C TYR A 50 -9.34 24.80 5.11
N LEU A 51 -8.37 25.43 5.78
CA LEU A 51 -7.32 26.20 5.11
C LEU A 51 -6.37 25.32 4.28
N ARG A 52 -6.14 24.07 4.70
CA ARG A 52 -5.29 23.10 3.99
C ARG A 52 -5.99 22.49 2.78
N GLY A 53 -7.32 22.37 2.81
CA GLY A 53 -8.12 21.72 1.76
C GLY A 53 -7.92 20.20 1.67
N ALA A 54 -7.32 19.59 2.70
CA ALA A 54 -7.06 18.15 2.77
C ALA A 54 -6.98 17.68 4.23
N TRP A 55 -7.19 16.39 4.47
CA TRP A 55 -7.00 15.81 5.81
C TRP A 55 -5.54 15.91 6.24
N GLY A 56 -5.34 16.39 7.47
CA GLY A 56 -4.05 16.42 8.14
C GLY A 56 -3.85 15.17 8.99
N VAL A 57 -2.61 14.71 9.07
CA VAL A 57 -2.12 13.69 10.00
C VAL A 57 -1.12 14.37 10.93
N THR A 58 -1.24 14.11 12.24
CA THR A 58 -0.32 14.71 13.21
C THR A 58 1.10 14.18 12.98
N THR A 59 2.11 15.04 13.09
CA THR A 59 3.50 14.60 12.99
C THR A 59 3.90 13.73 14.17
N ALA A 60 3.29 13.93 15.34
CA ALA A 60 3.53 13.15 16.54
C ALA A 60 3.16 11.67 16.35
N SER A 61 1.93 11.37 15.92
CA SER A 61 1.51 9.97 15.72
C SER A 61 2.34 9.27 14.63
N ARG A 62 2.75 10.03 13.61
CA ARG A 62 3.70 9.56 12.60
C ARG A 62 5.03 9.21 13.27
N ASP A 63 5.64 10.11 14.02
CA ASP A 63 6.96 9.87 14.61
C ASP A 63 6.91 8.68 15.58
N THR A 64 5.85 8.53 16.36
CA THR A 64 5.63 7.35 17.21
C THR A 64 5.60 6.05 16.43
N LEU A 65 4.79 5.94 15.37
CA LEU A 65 4.74 4.72 14.56
C LEU A 65 6.13 4.38 13.96
N TRP A 66 6.93 5.38 13.63
CA TRP A 66 8.25 5.18 13.05
C TRP A 66 9.26 4.72 14.10
N ASP A 67 9.27 5.37 15.26
CA ASP A 67 10.12 4.97 16.38
C ASP A 67 9.82 3.53 16.80
N ASP A 68 8.55 3.13 16.84
CA ASP A 68 8.14 1.76 17.14
C ASP A 68 8.68 0.76 16.11
N ILE A 69 8.59 1.08 14.81
CA ILE A 69 9.14 0.24 13.74
C ILE A 69 10.67 0.17 13.83
N GLU A 70 11.35 1.29 14.11
CA GLU A 70 12.80 1.32 14.26
C GLU A 70 13.27 0.48 15.45
N GLN A 71 12.57 0.56 16.59
CA GLN A 71 12.88 -0.20 17.80
C GLN A 71 12.67 -1.71 17.61
N ASN A 72 11.68 -2.10 16.79
CA ASN A 72 11.41 -3.51 16.49
C ASN A 72 12.26 -4.07 15.34
N ALA A 73 13.07 -3.24 14.67
CA ALA A 73 13.91 -3.68 13.58
C ALA A 73 14.98 -4.67 14.06
N THR A 74 15.14 -5.76 13.32
CA THR A 74 16.20 -6.75 13.54
C THR A 74 17.55 -6.11 13.28
N GLN A 75 18.46 -6.24 14.26
CA GLN A 75 19.82 -5.73 14.15
C GLN A 75 20.68 -6.59 13.22
N GLY A 76 21.65 -5.97 12.55
CA GLY A 76 22.61 -6.63 11.68
C GLY A 76 22.26 -6.58 10.19
N ILE A 77 22.90 -7.47 9.42
CA ILE A 77 22.81 -7.49 7.96
C ILE A 77 21.60 -8.34 7.53
N PRO A 78 20.72 -7.84 6.65
CA PRO A 78 19.61 -8.63 6.12
C PRO A 78 20.13 -9.88 5.38
N PRO A 79 19.47 -11.04 5.56
CA PRO A 79 19.87 -12.28 4.91
C PRO A 79 19.71 -12.20 3.38
N ARG A 80 20.42 -13.08 2.67
CA ARG A 80 20.26 -13.22 1.21
C ARG A 80 18.81 -13.61 0.90
N GLY A 81 18.15 -12.83 0.04
CA GLY A 81 16.73 -13.02 -0.30
C GLY A 81 15.79 -12.04 0.40
N ALA A 82 16.28 -11.24 1.35
CA ALA A 82 15.53 -10.09 1.83
C ALA A 82 15.30 -9.10 0.67
N THR A 83 14.09 -8.57 0.59
CA THR A 83 13.65 -7.64 -0.46
C THR A 83 12.89 -6.48 0.17
N PRO A 84 12.83 -5.30 -0.47
CA PRO A 84 12.03 -4.21 0.05
C PRO A 84 10.57 -4.61 0.26
N LEU A 85 9.96 -4.16 1.35
CA LEU A 85 8.58 -4.46 1.71
C LEU A 85 7.63 -4.14 0.56
N GLY A 86 7.78 -2.98 -0.09
CA GLY A 86 6.96 -2.59 -1.25
C GLY A 86 7.09 -3.51 -2.47
N THR A 87 8.14 -4.33 -2.54
CA THR A 87 8.29 -5.41 -3.52
C THR A 87 7.64 -6.70 -3.01
N ALA A 88 7.96 -7.12 -1.78
CA ALA A 88 7.43 -8.35 -1.18
C ALA A 88 5.90 -8.39 -1.17
N VAL A 89 5.25 -7.29 -0.83
CA VAL A 89 3.78 -7.22 -0.75
C VAL A 89 3.08 -7.42 -2.09
N ARG A 90 3.81 -7.39 -3.22
CA ARG A 90 3.22 -7.63 -4.55
C ARG A 90 2.75 -9.07 -4.72
N ARG A 91 3.14 -9.99 -3.83
CA ARG A 91 2.49 -11.30 -3.70
C ARG A 91 0.98 -11.17 -3.45
N ILE A 92 0.56 -10.14 -2.72
CA ILE A 92 -0.84 -9.89 -2.42
C ILE A 92 -1.45 -9.10 -3.58
N GLY A 93 -2.26 -9.76 -4.39
CA GLY A 93 -3.01 -9.14 -5.48
C GLY A 93 -4.48 -9.50 -5.47
N GLY A 94 -5.23 -8.95 -6.42
CA GLY A 94 -6.68 -9.14 -6.52
C GLY A 94 -7.52 -8.40 -5.49
N ARG A 95 -6.88 -7.64 -4.58
CA ARG A 95 -7.55 -6.96 -3.47
C ARG A 95 -6.72 -5.78 -2.96
N LEU A 96 -7.31 -5.00 -2.06
CA LEU A 96 -6.56 -4.04 -1.26
C LEU A 96 -5.55 -4.78 -0.38
N LYS A 97 -4.30 -4.33 -0.37
CA LYS A 97 -3.30 -4.93 0.49
C LYS A 97 -3.61 -4.59 1.96
N PRO A 98 -3.36 -5.51 2.90
CA PRO A 98 -3.64 -5.28 4.32
C PRO A 98 -2.52 -4.44 4.97
N TRP A 99 -2.30 -3.23 4.47
CA TRP A 99 -1.27 -2.31 4.98
C TRP A 99 -1.40 -2.07 6.48
N GLY A 100 -2.63 -1.93 7.01
CA GLY A 100 -2.86 -1.79 8.44
C GLY A 100 -2.25 -2.95 9.24
N ALA A 101 -2.61 -4.19 8.90
CA ALA A 101 -2.11 -5.38 9.58
C ALA A 101 -0.59 -5.58 9.41
N ILE A 102 -0.05 -5.23 8.23
CA ILE A 102 1.39 -5.29 7.98
C ILE A 102 2.14 -4.31 8.88
N PHE A 103 1.69 -3.06 8.95
CA PHE A 103 2.35 -2.04 9.77
C PHE A 103 2.14 -2.28 11.27
N ASP A 104 0.99 -2.82 11.68
CA ASP A 104 0.77 -3.27 13.05
C ASP A 104 1.76 -4.38 13.45
N ALA A 105 1.98 -5.36 12.56
CA ALA A 105 2.99 -6.39 12.79
C ALA A 105 4.42 -5.83 12.82
N LEU A 106 4.74 -4.78 12.06
CA LEU A 106 6.07 -4.16 12.06
C LEU A 106 6.32 -3.31 13.31
N SER A 107 5.33 -2.52 13.74
CA SER A 107 5.45 -1.67 14.93
C SER A 107 5.43 -2.49 16.22
N GLY A 108 4.76 -3.65 16.20
CA GLY A 108 4.42 -4.38 17.42
C GLY A 108 3.66 -3.49 18.41
N SER A 109 3.68 -3.90 19.68
CA SER A 109 3.29 -3.09 20.83
C SER A 109 4.12 -3.50 22.05
N ALA A 110 4.08 -2.70 23.12
CA ALA A 110 4.73 -3.04 24.38
C ALA A 110 4.28 -4.41 24.97
N LEU A 111 3.06 -4.87 24.62
CA LEU A 111 2.50 -6.13 25.10
C LEU A 111 2.71 -7.30 24.12
N GLN A 112 2.95 -7.00 22.84
CA GLN A 112 3.18 -7.99 21.79
C GLN A 112 4.27 -7.45 20.84
N PRO A 113 5.55 -7.80 21.04
CA PRO A 113 6.63 -7.37 20.16
C PRO A 113 6.38 -7.86 18.73
N SER A 114 7.04 -7.21 17.75
CA SER A 114 6.87 -7.55 16.34
C SER A 114 6.97 -9.06 16.10
N PRO A 115 5.93 -9.71 15.55
CA PRO A 115 5.97 -11.13 15.21
C PRO A 115 6.73 -11.39 13.90
N MET A 116 7.37 -10.37 13.33
CA MET A 116 8.00 -10.40 12.01
C MET A 116 9.45 -9.89 12.08
N ARG A 117 10.36 -10.63 11.43
CA ARG A 117 11.74 -10.17 11.26
C ARG A 117 11.83 -9.25 10.06
N PHE A 118 12.41 -8.09 10.27
CA PHE A 118 12.67 -7.11 9.22
C PHE A 118 13.90 -6.29 9.57
N TRP A 119 14.51 -5.69 8.55
CA TRP A 119 15.69 -4.82 8.70
C TRP A 119 15.37 -3.47 8.07
N ILE A 120 16.05 -2.42 8.53
CA ILE A 120 15.95 -1.10 7.91
C ILE A 120 17.23 -0.84 7.15
N SER A 121 17.12 -0.70 5.83
CA SER A 121 18.26 -0.29 4.99
C SER A 121 18.68 1.14 5.31
N THR A 122 20.00 1.37 5.31
CA THR A 122 20.62 2.70 5.39
C THR A 122 20.54 3.46 4.06
N ASP A 123 20.01 2.84 3.00
CA ASP A 123 19.78 3.50 1.72
C ASP A 123 18.90 4.75 1.89
N ASN A 124 19.29 5.83 1.22
CA ASN A 124 18.55 7.10 1.19
C ASN A 124 17.31 7.04 0.28
N ALA A 125 16.56 5.93 0.31
CA ALA A 125 15.30 5.84 -0.41
C ALA A 125 14.26 6.75 0.24
N ALA A 126 13.55 7.52 -0.57
CA ALA A 126 12.57 8.50 -0.09
C ALA A 126 11.35 7.90 0.63
N ALA A 127 11.06 6.60 0.44
CA ALA A 127 9.89 5.93 0.99
C ALA A 127 10.27 4.77 1.92
N TRP A 128 9.58 4.65 3.05
CA TRP A 128 9.85 3.63 4.07
C TRP A 128 9.66 2.19 3.60
N THR A 129 8.62 1.89 2.82
CA THR A 129 8.41 0.56 2.24
C THR A 129 9.56 0.12 1.30
N ARG A 130 10.43 1.04 0.87
CA ARG A 130 11.66 0.73 0.13
C ARG A 130 12.87 0.47 1.03
N ARG A 131 12.87 1.04 2.24
CA ARG A 131 13.94 0.89 3.23
C ARG A 131 13.76 -0.38 4.06
N ILE A 132 12.52 -0.68 4.45
CA ILE A 132 12.18 -1.89 5.20
C ILE A 132 12.43 -3.12 4.33
N GLN A 133 13.39 -3.96 4.72
CA GLN A 133 13.74 -5.22 4.08
C GLN A 133 13.07 -6.37 4.83
N VAL A 134 12.44 -7.28 4.10
CA VAL A 134 11.67 -8.39 4.65
C VAL A 134 11.97 -9.68 3.90
N ILE A 135 11.73 -10.81 4.56
CA ILE A 135 11.73 -12.13 3.92
C ILE A 135 10.32 -12.36 3.34
N SER A 136 10.22 -12.68 2.05
CA SER A 136 8.92 -12.81 1.36
C SER A 136 8.02 -13.90 1.97
N GLU A 137 8.63 -14.94 2.56
CA GLU A 137 7.93 -16.01 3.28
C GLU A 137 7.24 -15.52 4.54
N ASP A 138 7.80 -14.54 5.26
CA ASP A 138 7.16 -13.99 6.45
C ASP A 138 5.88 -13.23 6.11
N LEU A 139 5.76 -12.76 4.85
CA LEU A 139 4.56 -12.09 4.35
C LEU A 139 3.42 -13.07 4.01
N LYS A 140 3.67 -14.39 3.89
CA LYS A 140 2.64 -15.40 3.60
C LYS A 140 1.46 -15.33 4.56
N ARG A 141 1.72 -15.00 5.82
CA ARG A 141 0.67 -14.86 6.85
C ARG A 141 -0.38 -13.79 6.53
N PHE A 142 -0.08 -12.88 5.60
CA PHE A 142 -1.00 -11.82 5.18
C PHE A 142 -1.74 -12.13 3.88
N ASP A 143 -1.48 -13.27 3.24
CA ASP A 143 -2.10 -13.65 1.95
C ASP A 143 -3.63 -13.77 2.05
N ASP A 144 -4.14 -14.16 3.22
CA ASP A 144 -5.58 -14.30 3.50
C ASP A 144 -6.13 -13.19 4.41
N VAL A 145 -5.29 -12.26 4.87
CA VAL A 145 -5.71 -11.17 5.77
C VAL A 145 -6.38 -10.08 4.94
N ALA A 146 -7.69 -9.92 5.10
CA ALA A 146 -8.45 -8.80 4.55
C ALA A 146 -8.68 -7.72 5.62
N PHE A 147 -8.69 -6.47 5.18
CA PHE A 147 -9.16 -5.38 6.04
C PHE A 147 -10.69 -5.35 5.98
N ASP A 148 -11.34 -5.39 7.15
CA ASP A 148 -12.79 -5.29 7.28
C ASP A 148 -13.18 -3.83 7.64
N PRO A 149 -13.77 -3.08 6.70
CA PRO A 149 -14.22 -1.72 6.95
C PRO A 149 -15.43 -1.62 7.89
N GLU A 150 -16.24 -2.68 8.01
CA GLU A 150 -17.50 -2.66 8.78
C GLU A 150 -17.23 -2.50 10.29
N GLY A 151 -16.07 -2.97 10.76
CA GLY A 151 -15.60 -2.75 12.12
C GLY A 151 -15.32 -1.29 12.49
N TYR A 152 -15.32 -0.37 11.52
CA TYR A 152 -14.92 1.04 11.70
C TYR A 152 -16.00 2.01 11.21
N ALA A 153 -17.23 1.86 11.73
CA ALA A 153 -18.43 2.57 11.30
C ALA A 153 -18.37 4.12 11.31
N LEU A 154 -17.38 4.73 11.99
CA LEU A 154 -17.23 6.18 12.09
C LEU A 154 -16.40 6.80 10.97
N LEU A 155 -15.67 6.00 10.18
CA LEU A 155 -14.84 6.50 9.08
C LEU A 155 -15.55 6.34 7.73
N ARG A 156 -15.62 7.42 6.95
CA ARG A 156 -15.99 7.33 5.53
C ARG A 156 -14.75 6.98 4.70
N PHE A 157 -14.69 5.75 4.23
CA PHE A 157 -13.63 5.26 3.35
C PHE A 157 -13.70 5.86 1.94
N SER A 158 -12.55 5.88 1.27
CA SER A 158 -12.40 6.33 -0.10
C SER A 158 -13.12 5.40 -1.07
N GLU A 159 -14.06 5.95 -1.84
CA GLU A 159 -14.70 5.24 -2.97
C GLU A 159 -13.87 5.34 -4.26
N THR A 160 -12.79 6.13 -4.25
CA THR A 160 -11.93 6.39 -5.40
C THR A 160 -10.45 6.26 -5.06
N THR A 161 -9.63 5.98 -6.07
CA THR A 161 -8.16 5.99 -5.98
C THR A 161 -7.55 6.83 -7.09
N ASN A 162 -6.35 7.34 -6.89
CA ASN A 162 -5.55 7.91 -7.98
C ASN A 162 -4.83 6.80 -8.78
N ILE A 163 -4.14 7.22 -9.86
CA ILE A 163 -3.35 6.32 -10.71
C ILE A 163 -2.30 5.57 -9.90
N THR A 164 -1.64 6.24 -8.95
CA THR A 164 -0.61 5.60 -8.11
C THR A 164 -1.18 4.45 -7.29
N GLY A 165 -2.33 4.67 -6.62
CA GLY A 165 -3.02 3.63 -5.88
C GLY A 165 -3.58 2.53 -6.79
N ALA A 166 -4.10 2.87 -7.97
CA ALA A 166 -4.55 1.86 -8.93
C ALA A 166 -3.41 0.95 -9.41
N ARG A 167 -2.22 1.52 -9.69
CA ARG A 167 -1.03 0.73 -10.03
C ARG A 167 -0.56 -0.15 -8.89
N GLU A 168 -0.75 0.29 -7.66
CA GLU A 168 -0.42 -0.49 -6.47
C GLU A 168 -1.37 -1.68 -6.32
N ILE A 169 -2.68 -1.47 -6.42
CA ILE A 169 -3.71 -2.52 -6.33
C ILE A 169 -3.53 -3.57 -7.44
N LEU A 170 -3.23 -3.12 -8.66
CA LEU A 170 -2.99 -3.99 -9.82
C LEU A 170 -1.58 -4.60 -9.87
N ASN A 171 -0.72 -4.35 -8.87
CA ASN A 171 0.67 -4.80 -8.82
C ASN A 171 1.51 -4.43 -10.08
N LEU A 172 1.28 -3.23 -10.61
CA LEU A 172 1.94 -2.69 -11.83
C LEU A 172 3.15 -1.81 -11.52
N GLY A 173 3.67 -1.84 -10.29
CA GLY A 173 4.83 -1.07 -9.85
C GLY A 173 6.05 -1.32 -10.74
N GLY A 174 6.45 -0.32 -11.53
CA GLY A 174 7.60 -0.41 -12.45
C GLY A 174 7.29 -0.95 -13.85
N ILE A 175 6.02 -1.13 -14.24
CA ILE A 175 5.62 -1.56 -15.59
C ILE A 175 5.06 -0.37 -16.39
N PRO A 176 5.89 0.45 -17.07
CA PRO A 176 5.45 1.71 -17.67
C PRO A 176 4.44 1.54 -18.82
N SER A 177 4.30 0.35 -19.38
CA SER A 177 3.50 0.10 -20.60
C SER A 177 1.99 0.08 -20.40
N CYS A 178 1.48 -0.09 -19.18
CA CYS A 178 0.03 -0.11 -18.95
C CYS A 178 -0.53 1.31 -18.82
N ASN A 179 -1.30 1.75 -19.82
CA ASN A 179 -1.98 3.04 -19.80
C ASN A 179 -3.33 2.94 -19.07
N LEU A 180 -3.29 3.11 -17.74
CA LEU A 180 -4.48 3.05 -16.89
C LEU A 180 -5.53 4.12 -17.23
N GLN A 181 -5.12 5.27 -17.77
CA GLN A 181 -6.08 6.31 -18.17
C GLN A 181 -6.96 5.84 -19.33
N LYS A 182 -6.39 5.08 -20.26
CA LYS A 182 -7.16 4.47 -21.35
C LYS A 182 -8.01 3.31 -20.85
N LEU A 183 -7.47 2.49 -19.95
CA LEU A 183 -8.17 1.33 -19.40
C LEU A 183 -9.45 1.72 -18.64
N PHE A 184 -9.37 2.79 -17.84
CA PHE A 184 -10.48 3.26 -17.01
C PHE A 184 -11.11 4.56 -17.54
N ALA A 185 -11.04 4.83 -18.84
CA ALA A 185 -11.50 6.10 -19.40
C ALA A 185 -12.99 6.41 -19.08
N GLY A 186 -13.82 5.38 -18.95
CA GLY A 186 -15.24 5.50 -18.57
C GLY A 186 -15.49 5.76 -17.07
N ASP A 187 -14.49 5.53 -16.23
CA ASP A 187 -14.60 5.52 -14.76
C ASP A 187 -13.72 6.58 -14.09
N ILE A 188 -13.08 7.43 -14.89
CA ILE A 188 -12.33 8.57 -14.39
C ILE A 188 -13.32 9.63 -13.90
N ALA A 189 -13.39 9.79 -12.58
CA ALA A 189 -14.12 10.89 -11.96
C ALA A 189 -13.33 12.20 -12.15
N SER A 190 -14.07 13.30 -12.38
CA SER A 190 -13.49 14.63 -12.57
C SER A 190 -12.84 15.23 -11.31
N ARG A 191 -13.10 14.67 -10.11
CA ARG A 191 -12.51 15.12 -8.84
C ARG A 191 -12.30 13.93 -7.89
N PRO A 192 -11.09 13.74 -7.32
CA PRO A 192 -10.88 12.79 -6.24
C PRO A 192 -11.38 13.36 -4.90
N GLN A 193 -11.58 12.48 -3.93
CA GLN A 193 -11.86 12.84 -2.54
C GLN A 193 -10.64 13.45 -1.83
N PHE A 194 -9.42 13.17 -2.33
CA PHE A 194 -8.15 13.60 -1.75
C PHE A 194 -7.16 14.09 -2.83
N GLY A 195 -7.08 15.40 -3.05
CA GLY A 195 -6.03 16.05 -3.86
C GLY A 195 -6.43 16.45 -5.29
N PRO A 196 -5.46 16.88 -6.13
CA PRO A 196 -5.74 17.40 -7.47
C PRO A 196 -5.68 16.36 -8.61
N GLU A 197 -5.34 15.10 -8.30
CA GLU A 197 -5.12 14.06 -9.32
C GLU A 197 -6.44 13.43 -9.80
N LYS A 198 -6.51 12.99 -11.07
CA LYS A 198 -7.69 12.26 -11.58
C LYS A 198 -8.00 11.04 -10.72
N ALA A 199 -9.25 10.92 -10.28
CA ALA A 199 -9.74 9.78 -9.51
C ALA A 199 -10.29 8.70 -10.43
N ILE A 200 -10.16 7.45 -10.01
CA ILE A 200 -10.76 6.26 -10.64
C ILE A 200 -11.61 5.59 -9.56
N GLY A 201 -12.80 5.11 -9.91
CA GLY A 201 -13.64 4.31 -9.00
C GLY A 201 -12.87 3.10 -8.44
N LEU A 202 -12.83 2.98 -7.11
CA LEU A 202 -12.06 1.92 -6.45
C LEU A 202 -12.60 0.52 -6.78
N SER A 203 -13.92 0.39 -6.87
CA SER A 203 -14.60 -0.86 -7.23
C SER A 203 -14.15 -1.40 -8.59
N VAL A 204 -14.08 -0.55 -9.61
CA VAL A 204 -13.68 -0.94 -10.98
C VAL A 204 -12.23 -1.39 -11.03
N VAL A 205 -11.34 -0.73 -10.28
CA VAL A 205 -9.94 -1.16 -10.15
C VAL A 205 -9.85 -2.51 -9.45
N LEU A 206 -10.64 -2.74 -8.41
CA LEU A 206 -10.67 -4.02 -7.69
C LEU A 206 -11.23 -5.15 -8.54
N GLU A 207 -12.28 -4.91 -9.32
CA GLU A 207 -12.79 -5.90 -10.27
C GLU A 207 -11.72 -6.31 -11.29
N GLU A 208 -10.97 -5.35 -11.85
CA GLU A 208 -9.85 -5.67 -12.75
C GLU A 208 -8.73 -6.43 -12.03
N ALA A 209 -8.42 -6.07 -10.78
CA ALA A 209 -7.44 -6.80 -9.98
C ALA A 209 -7.89 -8.24 -9.72
N GLN A 210 -9.18 -8.48 -9.46
CA GLN A 210 -9.74 -9.82 -9.27
C GLN A 210 -9.72 -10.63 -10.57
N ARG A 211 -9.93 -10.00 -11.72
CA ARG A 211 -9.91 -10.69 -13.03
C ARG A 211 -8.49 -10.98 -13.54
N SER A 212 -7.49 -10.24 -13.07
CA SER A 212 -6.15 -10.24 -13.64
C SER A 212 -5.06 -10.51 -12.61
N ILE A 213 -4.04 -11.27 -12.99
CA ILE A 213 -2.85 -11.52 -12.19
C ILE A 213 -1.61 -10.95 -12.86
N SER A 214 -0.86 -10.14 -12.11
CA SER A 214 0.28 -9.41 -12.65
C SER A 214 1.53 -10.28 -12.72
N VAL A 215 2.50 -9.87 -13.55
CA VAL A 215 3.84 -10.48 -13.59
C VAL A 215 4.49 -10.47 -12.20
N ALA A 216 4.36 -9.36 -11.48
CA ALA A 216 5.00 -9.20 -10.18
C ALA A 216 4.40 -10.15 -9.15
N GLU A 217 3.08 -10.32 -9.15
CA GLU A 217 2.38 -11.23 -8.25
C GLU A 217 2.83 -12.68 -8.44
N ILE A 218 2.87 -13.17 -9.69
CA ILE A 218 3.34 -14.53 -9.98
C ILE A 218 4.81 -14.72 -9.59
N CYS A 219 5.65 -13.72 -9.88
CA CYS A 219 7.07 -13.77 -9.55
C CYS A 219 7.29 -13.82 -8.03
N GLU A 220 6.59 -13.01 -7.24
CA GLU A 220 6.74 -13.00 -5.78
C GLU A 220 6.19 -14.28 -5.14
N HIS A 221 5.06 -14.82 -5.60
CA HIS A 221 4.53 -16.10 -5.12
C HIS A 221 5.54 -17.24 -5.30
N ASN A 222 6.16 -17.31 -6.47
CA ASN A 222 7.06 -18.40 -6.83
C ASN A 222 8.54 -18.12 -6.53
N GLN A 223 8.87 -16.91 -6.06
CA GLN A 223 10.25 -16.41 -5.94
C GLN A 223 11.03 -16.53 -7.26
N TRP A 224 10.38 -16.20 -8.37
CA TRP A 224 10.96 -16.30 -9.71
C TRP A 224 11.42 -14.95 -10.23
N SER A 225 12.47 -14.98 -11.04
CA SER A 225 12.82 -13.83 -11.87
C SER A 225 11.81 -13.67 -13.01
N PRO A 226 11.56 -12.43 -13.49
CA PRO A 226 10.70 -12.20 -14.67
C PRO A 226 11.14 -12.99 -15.91
N ARG A 227 12.45 -13.25 -16.05
CA ARG A 227 13.00 -14.05 -17.14
C ARG A 227 12.55 -15.52 -17.07
N ARG A 228 12.51 -16.09 -15.86
CA ARG A 228 11.99 -17.45 -15.65
C ARG A 228 10.50 -17.53 -15.94
N LEU A 229 9.73 -16.54 -15.47
CA LEU A 229 8.29 -16.49 -15.71
C LEU A 229 7.97 -16.46 -17.21
N LYS A 230 8.71 -15.67 -18.00
CA LYS A 230 8.49 -15.55 -19.45
C LYS A 230 8.39 -16.92 -20.14
N GLY A 231 9.24 -17.88 -19.80
CA GLY A 231 9.19 -19.22 -20.39
C GLY A 231 7.96 -20.04 -19.99
N GLN A 232 7.41 -19.80 -18.80
CA GLN A 232 6.29 -20.55 -18.25
C GLN A 232 4.92 -20.04 -18.74
N VAL A 233 4.82 -18.74 -19.04
CA VAL A 233 3.55 -18.09 -19.42
C VAL A 233 3.28 -18.05 -20.92
N LEU A 234 4.22 -18.52 -21.75
CA LEU A 234 4.02 -18.57 -23.22
C LEU A 234 2.78 -19.38 -23.61
N LYS A 235 2.49 -20.46 -22.88
CA LYS A 235 1.29 -21.30 -23.08
C LYS A 235 -0.02 -20.60 -22.71
N PHE A 236 0.03 -19.42 -22.09
CA PHE A 236 -1.15 -18.63 -21.68
C PHE A 236 -1.27 -17.33 -22.48
N ALA A 237 -0.65 -17.24 -23.67
CA ALA A 237 -0.68 -16.04 -24.49
C ALA A 237 -2.12 -15.57 -24.79
N ASP A 238 -3.03 -16.51 -25.05
CA ASP A 238 -4.44 -16.22 -25.37
C ASP A 238 -5.26 -15.73 -24.15
N ALA A 239 -4.71 -15.87 -22.95
CA ALA A 239 -5.31 -15.41 -21.70
C ALA A 239 -4.74 -14.06 -21.22
N ARG A 240 -3.98 -13.35 -22.06
CA ARG A 240 -3.37 -12.07 -21.70
C ARG A 240 -4.43 -10.96 -21.54
N THR A 241 -4.26 -10.12 -20.52
CA THR A 241 -5.05 -8.90 -20.28
C THR A 241 -4.17 -7.66 -20.39
N ALA A 242 -4.76 -6.46 -20.26
CA ALA A 242 -4.00 -5.20 -20.26
C ALA A 242 -3.05 -5.07 -19.06
N THR A 243 -3.36 -5.73 -17.95
CA THR A 243 -2.65 -5.61 -16.67
C THR A 243 -1.84 -6.87 -16.33
N GLY A 244 -2.08 -7.99 -17.01
CA GLY A 244 -1.59 -9.29 -16.59
C GLY A 244 -2.08 -10.43 -17.46
N TRP A 245 -2.40 -11.55 -16.83
CA TRP A 245 -3.14 -12.66 -17.44
C TRP A 245 -4.47 -12.85 -16.69
N LYS A 246 -5.45 -13.50 -17.31
CA LYS A 246 -6.67 -13.91 -16.61
C LYS A 246 -6.30 -14.73 -15.39
N ARG A 247 -6.75 -14.28 -14.22
CA ARG A 247 -6.43 -14.88 -12.91
C ARG A 247 -6.85 -16.35 -12.86
N GLU A 248 -8.09 -16.64 -13.24
CA GLU A 248 -8.66 -17.99 -13.28
C GLU A 248 -7.81 -19.01 -14.07
N VAL A 249 -7.18 -18.56 -15.17
CA VAL A 249 -6.35 -19.40 -16.03
C VAL A 249 -5.03 -19.73 -15.35
N ILE A 250 -4.41 -18.73 -14.71
CA ILE A 250 -3.13 -18.91 -14.03
C ILE A 250 -3.30 -19.75 -12.76
N GLU A 251 -4.32 -19.47 -11.96
CA GLU A 251 -4.67 -20.24 -10.76
C GLU A 251 -5.01 -21.69 -11.11
N GLY A 252 -5.87 -21.91 -12.11
CA GLY A 252 -6.23 -23.26 -12.58
C GLY A 252 -5.09 -24.04 -13.24
N SER A 253 -3.98 -23.37 -13.58
CA SER A 253 -2.82 -24.01 -14.22
C SER A 253 -1.80 -24.61 -13.26
N GLY A 254 -1.95 -24.38 -11.95
CA GLY A 254 -0.96 -24.78 -10.94
C GLY A 254 0.35 -23.98 -10.97
N LEU A 255 0.36 -22.82 -11.63
CA LEU A 255 1.55 -21.96 -11.73
C LEU A 255 1.84 -21.21 -10.42
N LEU A 256 0.85 -21.05 -9.55
CA LEU A 256 1.03 -20.45 -8.22
C LEU A 256 1.29 -21.58 -7.23
N THR A 257 2.56 -21.83 -6.91
CA THR A 257 2.91 -22.77 -5.84
C THR A 257 2.96 -22.02 -4.50
N SER A 258 2.22 -22.52 -3.51
CA SER A 258 2.15 -22.00 -2.14
C SER A 258 3.48 -22.08 -1.39
#